data_AF-A0A0M8TME0-F1
#
_entry.id   AF-A0A0M8TME0-F1
#
_cell.length_a   1.000
_cell.length_b   1.000
_cell.length_c   1.000
_cell.angle_alpha   90.00
_cell.angle_beta   90.00
_cell.angle_gamma   90.00
#
_symmetry.space_group_name_H-M   'P 1'
#
loop_
_entity.id
_entity.type
_entity.pdbx_description
1 polymer ?
#
loop_
_entity_poly.entity_id
_entity_poly.type
_entity_poly.pdbx_seq_one_letter_code
_entity_poly.pdbx_strand_id
1 'polypeptide(L)' 'MAEISAEELLRRIRVARDWAREESDRLEAVSRQTEDVDEATAAGRQALTMSVVREVLDKVIDPSTS' A
#
# COMPACT_ATOMS: atom_id res chain seq x y z
N MET A 1 24.32 -4.07 -16.33
CA MET A 1 23.28 -3.62 -15.38
C MET A 1 23.92 -3.64 -14.01
N ALA A 2 23.87 -2.55 -13.25
CA ALA A 2 24.38 -2.57 -11.88
C ALA A 2 23.47 -3.47 -11.03
N GLU A 3 24.05 -4.44 -10.32
CA GLU A 3 23.30 -5.27 -9.38
C GLU A 3 22.86 -4.42 -8.18
N ILE A 4 21.62 -4.60 -7.75
CA ILE A 4 21.05 -3.94 -6.58
C ILE A 4 21.44 -4.76 -5.35
N SER A 5 22.01 -4.14 -4.32
CA SER A 5 22.33 -4.85 -3.07
C SER A 5 21.05 -5.31 -2.35
N ALA A 6 21.16 -6.35 -1.53
CA ALA A 6 20.02 -6.84 -0.75
C ALA A 6 19.45 -5.77 0.19
N GLU A 7 20.30 -4.91 0.77
CA GLU A 7 19.89 -3.80 1.63
C GLU A 7 19.13 -2.72 0.85
N GLU A 8 19.59 -2.39 -0.37
CA GLU A 8 18.90 -1.46 -1.26
C GLU A 8 17.52 -2.00 -1.64
N LEU A 9 17.42 -3.29 -1.96
CA LEU A 9 16.16 -3.93 -2.28
C LEU A 9 15.20 -3.88 -1.08
N LEU A 10 15.67 -4.26 0.12
CA LEU A 10 14.87 -4.24 1.33
C LEU A 10 14.40 -2.81 1.67
N ARG A 11 15.25 -1.80 1.48
CA ARG A 11 14.86 -0.40 1.69
C ARG A 11 13.74 0.02 0.75
N ARG A 12 13.83 -0.33 -0.54
CA ARG A 12 12.78 -0.01 -1.53
C ARG A 12 11.46 -0.67 -1.19
N ILE A 13 11.50 -1.93 -0.73
CA ILE A 13 10.30 -2.66 -0.31
C ILE A 13 9.66 -1.96 0.90
N ARG A 14 10.44 -1.52 1.89
CA ARG A 14 9.93 -0.75 3.04
C ARG A 14 9.30 0.57 2.61
N VAL A 15 9.95 1.32 1.72
CA VAL A 15 9.40 2.57 1.17
C VAL A 15 8.09 2.31 0.42
N ALA A 16 8.01 1.25 -0.39
CA ALA A 16 6.79 0.89 -1.10
C ALA A 16 5.65 0.50 -0.14
N ARG A 17 5.98 -0.18 0.96
CA ARG A 17 5.02 -0.56 2.01
C ARG A 17 4.48 0.66 2.74
N ASP A 18 5.34 1.62 3.08
CA ASP A 18 4.93 2.86 3.74
C ASP A 18 4.07 3.72 2.78
N TRP A 19 4.44 3.80 1.51
CA TRP A 19 3.62 4.44 0.47
C TRP A 19 2.23 3.80 0.34
N ALA A 20 2.15 2.46 0.29
CA ALA A 20 0.87 1.76 0.18
C ALA A 20 -0.04 2.04 1.39
N ARG A 21 0.54 2.19 2.58
CA ARG A 21 -0.21 2.60 3.78
C ARG A 21 -0.75 4.02 3.63
N GLU A 22 0.10 4.99 3.31
CA GLU A 22 -0.29 6.40 3.15
C GLU A 22 -1.37 6.57 2.07
N GLU A 23 -1.23 5.87 0.94
CA GLU A 23 -2.18 5.94 -0.14
C GLU A 23 -3.53 5.28 0.22
N SER A 24 -3.51 4.17 0.96
CA SER A 24 -4.73 3.57 1.52
C SER A 24 -5.46 4.56 2.42
N ASP A 25 -4.76 5.19 3.37
CA ASP A 25 -5.34 6.16 4.31
C ASP A 25 -5.92 7.37 3.57
N ARG A 26 -5.22 7.86 2.52
CA ARG A 26 -5.68 8.95 1.65
C ARG A 26 -6.97 8.57 0.92
N LEU A 27 -7.03 7.39 0.32
CA LEU A 27 -8.18 6.92 -0.45
C LEU A 27 -9.39 6.64 0.44
N GLU A 28 -9.19 6.13 1.66
CA GLU A 28 -10.25 6.03 2.66
C GLU A 28 -10.81 7.41 3.01
N ALA A 29 -9.94 8.41 3.17
CA ALA A 29 -10.38 9.77 3.45
C ALA A 29 -11.19 10.37 2.29
N VAL A 30 -10.79 10.14 1.04
CA VAL A 30 -11.55 10.54 -0.17
C VAL A 30 -12.91 9.84 -0.20
N SER A 31 -12.94 8.52 0.01
CA SER A 31 -14.16 7.71 0.03
C SER A 31 -15.20 8.22 1.03
N ARG A 32 -14.75 8.76 2.17
CA ARG A 32 -15.63 9.31 3.23
C ARG A 32 -16.06 10.76 3.00
N GLN A 33 -15.33 11.52 2.16
CA GLN A 33 -15.54 12.96 2.00
C GLN A 33 -16.30 13.32 0.72
N THR A 34 -16.28 12.47 -0.30
CA THR A 34 -17.02 12.74 -1.54
C THR A 34 -18.52 12.46 -1.35
N GLU A 35 -19.34 13.32 -1.96
CA GLU A 35 -20.80 13.15 -2.04
C GLU A 35 -21.21 12.29 -3.24
N ASP A 36 -20.30 12.05 -4.19
CA ASP A 36 -20.50 11.18 -5.32
C ASP A 36 -20.31 9.71 -4.90
N VAL A 37 -21.40 8.93 -4.97
CA VAL A 37 -21.43 7.52 -4.55
C VAL A 37 -20.51 6.64 -5.40
N ASP A 38 -20.38 6.92 -6.69
CA ASP A 38 -19.54 6.15 -7.60
C ASP A 38 -18.06 6.45 -7.33
N GLU A 39 -17.71 7.72 -7.08
CA GLU A 39 -16.38 8.12 -6.66
C GLU A 39 -16.02 7.53 -5.29
N ALA A 40 -16.94 7.58 -4.32
CA ALA A 40 -16.75 7.03 -2.99
C ALA A 40 -16.45 5.53 -3.05
N THR A 41 -17.21 4.81 -3.86
CA THR A 41 -17.06 3.36 -4.05
C THR A 41 -15.74 3.03 -4.77
N ALA A 42 -15.38 3.81 -5.79
CA ALA A 42 -14.12 3.63 -6.50
C ALA A 42 -12.91 3.84 -5.57
N ALA A 43 -12.91 4.92 -4.79
CA ALA A 43 -11.87 5.22 -3.81
C ALA A 43 -11.76 4.12 -2.74
N GLY A 44 -12.89 3.64 -2.22
CA GLY A 44 -12.90 2.54 -1.24
C GLY A 44 -12.29 1.24 -1.76
N ARG A 45 -12.57 0.86 -3.02
CA ARG A 45 -11.94 -0.30 -3.66
C ARG A 45 -10.43 -0.13 -3.85
N GLN A 46 -10.00 1.07 -4.22
CA GLN A 46 -8.58 1.37 -4.37
C GLN A 46 -7.87 1.33 -3.01
N ALA A 47 -8.49 1.87 -1.94
CA ALA A 47 -7.95 1.80 -0.59
C ALA A 47 -7.75 0.34 -0.14
N LEU A 48 -8.76 -0.52 -0.34
CA LEU A 48 -8.65 -1.95 -0.06
C LEU A 48 -7.50 -2.60 -0.82
N THR A 49 -7.32 -2.24 -2.10
CA THR A 49 -6.23 -2.78 -2.93
C THR A 49 -4.86 -2.38 -2.35
N MET A 50 -4.68 -1.13 -1.94
CA MET A 50 -3.44 -0.67 -1.32
C MET A 50 -3.19 -1.34 0.04
N SER A 51 -4.25 -1.60 0.82
CA SER A 51 -4.16 -2.36 2.06
C SER A 51 -3.65 -3.80 1.82
N VAL A 52 -4.16 -4.48 0.78
CA VAL A 52 -3.67 -5.82 0.40
C VAL A 52 -2.21 -5.78 -0.04
N VAL A 53 -1.81 -4.78 -0.84
CA VAL A 53 -0.40 -4.61 -1.25
C VAL A 53 0.49 -4.45 -0.02
N ARG A 54 0.08 -3.63 0.97
CA ARG A 54 0.80 -3.49 2.24
C ARG A 54 0.98 -4.83 2.95
N GLU A 55 -0.08 -5.63 3.07
CA GLU A 55 -0.02 -6.94 3.71
C GLU A 55 0.94 -7.91 3.00
N VAL A 56 0.96 -7.90 1.67
CA VAL A 56 1.93 -8.70 0.90
C VAL A 56 3.35 -8.23 1.18
N LEU A 57 3.59 -6.92 1.18
CA LEU A 57 4.92 -6.37 1.47
C LEU A 57 5.35 -6.63 2.91
N ASP A 58 4.42 -6.62 3.87
CA ASP A 58 4.66 -7.03 5.26
C ASP A 58 5.20 -8.47 5.32
N LYS A 59 4.54 -9.42 4.63
CA LYS A 59 4.98 -10.83 4.56
C LYS A 59 6.32 -11.01 3.86
N VAL A 60 6.67 -10.14 2.91
CA VAL A 60 7.98 -10.16 2.25
C VAL A 60 9.07 -9.65 3.19
N ILE A 61 8.79 -8.62 3.97
CA ILE A 61 9.74 -8.03 4.94
C ILE A 61 9.95 -8.97 6.13
N ASP A 62 8.87 -9.53 6.65
CA ASP A 62 8.87 -10.49 7.75
C ASP A 62 7.95 -11.67 7.43
N PRO A 63 8.49 -12.78 6.91
CA PRO A 63 7.70 -13.96 6.56
C PRO A 63 7.23 -14.76 7.79
N SER A 64 7.67 -14.41 9.01
CA SER A 64 7.39 -15.19 10.22
C SER A 64 6.14 -14.75 10.98
N THR A 65 5.47 -13.68 10.54
CA THR A 65 4.32 -13.06 11.24
C THR A 65 2.94 -13.61 10.82
N SER A 66 2.84 -14.87 10.37
CA SER A 66 1.56 -15.56 10.14
C SER A 66 1.11 -16.42 11.32
#